data_AF-A0A1H8PT14-F1
#
_entry.id   AF-A0A1H8PT14-F1
#
_cell.length_a   1.000
_cell.length_b   1.000
_cell.length_c   1.000
_cell.angle_alpha   90.00
_cell.angle_beta   90.00
_cell.angle_gamma   90.00
#
_symmetry.space_group_name_H-M   'P 1'
#
loop_
_entity.id
_entity.type
_entity.pdbx_description
1 polymer ?
#
loop_
_entity_poly.entity_id
_entity_poly.type
_entity_poly.pdbx_seq_one_letter_code
_entity_poly.pdbx_strand_id
1 'polypeptide(L)'
;MPLISLLLPMPWAADALCGAQLRAPDPGVCLQLLVLSPLLEECVVRAGLQEWLIRRSPLPRQGFGWTWPVLVSTAAFGLLHLGSGWQAAVAVLPPGLALALLYQRTRNWWWCALMHSAFNAFAISVCGL
;
A
#
# COMPACT_ATOMS: atom_id res chain seq x y z
N MET A 1 -19.90 15.74 -0.42
CA MET A 1 -20.05 15.07 -1.73
C MET A 1 -18.67 14.53 -2.03
N PRO A 2 -18.46 13.22 -1.86
CA PRO A 2 -17.13 12.63 -1.91
C PRO A 2 -16.44 12.93 -3.24
N LEU A 3 -15.16 13.27 -3.23
CA LEU A 3 -14.39 13.48 -4.47
C LEU A 3 -14.39 12.20 -5.36
N ILE A 4 -14.54 11.02 -4.73
CA ILE A 4 -14.65 9.73 -5.43
C ILE A 4 -15.93 9.61 -6.27
N SER A 5 -17.00 10.32 -5.93
CA SER A 5 -18.26 10.33 -6.69
C SER A 5 -18.14 11.02 -8.06
N LEU A 6 -17.08 11.80 -8.27
CA LEU A 6 -16.74 12.39 -9.58
C LEU A 6 -15.86 11.48 -10.44
N LEU A 7 -15.16 10.52 -9.82
CA LEU A 7 -14.19 9.64 -10.48
C LEU A 7 -14.75 8.24 -10.79
N LEU A 8 -15.75 7.78 -10.03
CA LEU A 8 -16.45 6.53 -10.26
C LEU A 8 -17.94 6.82 -10.53
N PRO A 9 -18.45 6.55 -11.75
CA PRO A 9 -19.86 6.79 -12.10
C PRO A 9 -20.83 5.86 -11.36
N MET A 10 -20.33 4.95 -10.53
CA MET A 10 -21.08 3.90 -9.87
C MET A 10 -20.89 3.98 -8.33
N PRO A 11 -21.94 4.33 -7.56
CA PRO A 11 -21.83 4.56 -6.12
C PRO A 11 -21.39 3.32 -5.32
N TRP A 12 -21.75 2.11 -5.78
CA TRP A 12 -21.34 0.85 -5.12
C TRP A 12 -19.84 0.56 -5.21
N ALA A 13 -19.13 1.13 -6.19
CA ALA A 13 -17.69 0.97 -6.32
C ALA A 13 -16.94 1.83 -5.29
N ALA A 14 -17.46 3.03 -5.00
CA ALA A 14 -16.95 3.88 -3.93
C ALA A 14 -17.19 3.24 -2.56
N ASP A 15 -18.36 2.62 -2.36
CA ASP A 15 -18.69 1.97 -1.10
C ASP A 15 -17.77 0.77 -0.77
N ALA A 16 -17.42 -0.01 -1.80
CA ALA A 16 -16.53 -1.15 -1.66
C ALA A 16 -15.05 -0.77 -1.46
N LEU A 17 -14.65 0.43 -1.89
CA LEU A 17 -13.28 0.95 -1.76
C LEU A 17 -13.07 1.69 -0.44
N CYS A 18 -14.06 2.51 -0.07
CA CYS A 18 -14.05 3.33 1.13
C CYS A 18 -14.73 2.57 2.27
N GLY A 19 -13.96 1.72 2.97
CA GLY A 19 -14.42 1.06 4.19
C GLY A 19 -14.77 2.04 5.31
N ALA A 20 -15.45 1.55 6.36
CA ALA A 20 -15.95 2.39 7.46
C ALA A 20 -14.85 3.25 8.12
N GLN A 21 -13.64 2.70 8.27
CA GLN A 21 -12.49 3.40 8.87
C GLN A 21 -12.00 4.60 8.03
N LEU A 22 -12.23 4.59 6.71
CA LEU A 22 -11.79 5.68 5.82
C LEU A 22 -12.82 6.83 5.73
N ARG A 23 -14.09 6.58 6.07
CA ARG A 23 -15.16 7.58 5.93
C ARG A 23 -15.27 8.54 7.10
N ALA A 24 -15.01 8.06 8.32
CA ALA A 24 -15.09 8.85 9.53
C ALA A 24 -14.04 8.38 10.55
N PRO A 25 -12.73 8.55 10.25
CA PRO A 25 -11.70 8.12 11.17
C PRO A 25 -11.69 9.00 12.43
N ASP A 26 -11.78 8.37 13.59
CA ASP A 26 -11.45 9.03 14.86
C ASP A 26 -9.93 9.20 15.01
N PRO A 27 -9.43 9.98 16.00
CA PRO A 27 -8.00 10.19 16.18
C PRO A 27 -7.17 8.90 16.37
N GLY A 28 -7.75 7.86 16.97
CA GLY A 28 -7.09 6.57 17.15
C GLY A 28 -6.94 5.82 15.82
N VAL A 29 -7.99 5.83 15.00
CA VAL A 29 -7.95 5.31 13.62
C VAL A 29 -6.96 6.10 12.77
N CYS A 30 -6.89 7.42 12.91
CA CYS A 30 -5.88 8.24 12.24
C CYS A 30 -4.46 7.85 12.65
N LEU A 31 -4.17 7.69 13.94
CA LEU A 31 -2.86 7.23 14.42
C LEU A 31 -2.51 5.84 13.86
N GLN A 32 -3.50 4.94 13.83
CA GLN A 32 -3.32 3.61 13.26
C GLN A 32 -2.99 3.69 11.76
N LEU A 33 -3.84 4.32 10.95
CA LEU A 33 -3.71 4.35 9.49
C LEU A 33 -2.54 5.20 9.00
N LEU A 34 -2.17 6.26 9.71
CA LEU A 34 -1.12 7.20 9.27
C LEU A 34 0.25 6.90 9.89
N VAL A 35 0.34 6.08 10.94
CA VAL A 35 1.60 5.84 11.63
C VAL A 35 1.82 4.36 11.89
N LEU A 36 0.98 3.73 12.71
CA LEU A 36 1.26 2.37 13.19
C LEU A 36 1.22 1.33 12.06
N SER A 37 0.19 1.36 11.23
CA SER A 37 0.01 0.45 10.09
C SER A 37 1.13 0.64 9.05
N PRO A 38 1.41 1.85 8.51
CA PRO A 38 2.51 2.04 7.58
C PRO A 38 3.86 1.57 8.12
N LEU A 39 4.17 1.84 9.41
CA LEU A 39 5.43 1.39 10.00
C LEU A 39 5.52 -0.14 10.07
N LEU A 40 4.48 -0.82 10.54
CA LEU A 40 4.46 -2.28 10.66
C LEU A 40 4.48 -2.95 9.28
N GLU A 41 3.63 -2.49 8.35
CA GLU A 41 3.52 -3.07 7.02
C GLU A 41 4.80 -2.89 6.20
N GLU A 42 5.40 -1.70 6.22
CA GLU A 42 6.65 -1.47 5.49
C GLU A 42 7.84 -2.19 6.16
N CYS A 43 7.85 -2.30 7.49
CA CYS A 43 8.86 -3.11 8.19
C CYS A 43 8.78 -4.59 7.77
N VAL A 44 7.57 -5.19 7.77
CA VAL A 44 7.39 -6.60 7.41
C VAL A 44 7.61 -6.84 5.92
N VAL A 45 6.98 -6.04 5.06
CA VAL A 45 6.96 -6.30 3.63
C VAL A 45 8.25 -5.84 2.95
N ARG A 46 8.80 -4.66 3.31
CA ARG A 46 9.96 -4.08 2.60
C ARG A 46 11.25 -4.49 3.29
N ALA A 47 11.41 -4.13 4.58
CA ALA A 47 12.60 -4.48 5.34
C ALA A 47 12.73 -5.98 5.63
N GLY A 48 11.60 -6.70 5.71
CA GLY A 48 11.56 -8.16 5.86
C GLY A 48 11.56 -8.89 4.52
N LEU A 49 10.39 -9.03 3.89
CA LEU A 49 10.17 -9.90 2.72
C LEU A 49 10.98 -9.46 1.48
N GLN A 50 10.85 -8.21 1.04
CA GLN A 50 11.54 -7.74 -0.17
C GLN A 50 13.06 -7.76 0.03
N GLU A 51 13.54 -7.35 1.20
CA GLU A 51 14.95 -7.43 1.57
C GLU A 51 15.49 -8.86 1.49
N TRP A 52 14.76 -9.79 2.10
CA TRP A 52 15.11 -11.20 2.10
C TRP A 52 15.19 -11.76 0.67
N LEU A 53 14.23 -11.42 -0.19
CA LEU A 53 14.23 -11.79 -1.61
C LEU A 53 15.42 -11.20 -2.35
N ILE A 54 15.74 -9.92 -2.15
CA ILE A 54 16.88 -9.26 -2.79
C ILE A 54 18.20 -9.94 -2.39
N ARG A 55 18.36 -10.30 -1.12
CA ARG A 55 19.59 -10.94 -0.61
C ARG A 55 19.74 -12.38 -1.06
N ARG A 56 18.64 -13.08 -1.33
CA ARG A 56 18.64 -14.49 -1.75
C ARG A 56 18.52 -14.69 -3.25
N SER A 57 18.29 -13.63 -4.02
CA SER A 57 18.17 -13.73 -5.47
C SER A 57 19.52 -14.17 -6.06
N PRO A 58 19.60 -15.38 -6.66
CA PRO A 58 20.80 -15.83 -7.38
C PRO A 58 20.91 -15.14 -8.75
N LEU A 59 19.88 -14.38 -9.14
CA LEU A 59 19.79 -13.74 -10.44
C LEU A 59 20.64 -12.47 -10.49
N PRO A 60 21.16 -12.10 -11.67
CA PRO A 60 21.90 -10.85 -11.84
C PRO A 60 21.08 -9.67 -11.31
N ARG A 61 21.76 -8.62 -10.82
CA ARG A 61 21.15 -7.32 -10.44
C ARG A 61 20.64 -6.53 -11.66
N GLN A 62 20.20 -7.23 -12.71
CA GLN A 62 19.77 -6.71 -13.99
C GLN A 62 18.69 -7.67 -14.54
N GLY A 63 17.76 -7.17 -15.35
CA GLY A 63 16.69 -7.98 -15.94
C GLY A 63 15.73 -8.60 -14.91
N PHE A 64 15.28 -9.84 -15.13
CA PHE A 64 14.24 -10.48 -14.31
C PHE A 64 14.61 -10.64 -12.82
N GLY A 65 15.91 -10.77 -12.52
CA GLY A 65 16.43 -10.83 -11.14
C GLY A 65 16.19 -9.57 -10.32
N TRP A 66 16.05 -8.43 -10.99
CA TRP A 66 15.73 -7.15 -10.39
C TRP A 66 14.23 -6.97 -10.14
N THR A 67 13.40 -7.61 -10.98
CA THR A 67 11.94 -7.41 -10.98
C THR A 67 11.21 -8.34 -10.02
N TRP A 68 11.70 -9.57 -9.82
CA TRP A 68 11.01 -10.56 -8.97
C TRP A 68 10.74 -10.10 -7.53
N PRO A 69 11.71 -9.52 -6.78
CA PRO A 69 11.44 -9.04 -5.42
C PRO A 69 10.35 -7.97 -5.37
N VAL A 70 10.31 -7.10 -6.38
CA VAL A 70 9.29 -6.05 -6.51
C VAL A 70 7.91 -6.65 -6.72
N LEU A 71 7.78 -7.62 -7.63
CA LEU A 71 6.49 -8.26 -7.94
C LEU A 71 5.94 -9.03 -6.74
N VAL A 72 6.77 -9.84 -6.08
CA VAL A 72 6.33 -10.60 -4.89
C VAL A 72 5.96 -9.67 -3.75
N SER A 73 6.77 -8.63 -3.50
CA SER A 73 6.47 -7.64 -2.47
C SER A 73 5.15 -6.92 -2.75
N THR A 74 4.88 -6.57 -4.00
CA THR A 74 3.64 -5.91 -4.42
C THR A 74 2.43 -6.83 -4.23
N ALA A 75 2.56 -8.10 -4.65
CA ALA A 75 1.51 -9.09 -4.49
C ALA A 75 1.21 -9.37 -3.00
N ALA A 76 2.25 -9.55 -2.18
CA ALA A 76 2.10 -9.75 -0.74
C ALA A 76 1.37 -8.57 -0.08
N PHE A 77 1.71 -7.33 -0.47
CA PHE A 77 1.01 -6.14 0.01
C PHE A 77 -0.48 -6.15 -0.33
N GLY A 78 -0.84 -6.47 -1.58
CA GLY A 78 -2.24 -6.61 -1.98
C GLY A 78 -2.98 -7.72 -1.23
N LEU A 79 -2.35 -8.87 -1.00
CA LEU A 79 -2.95 -9.98 -0.26
C LEU A 79 -3.28 -9.64 1.19
N LEU A 80 -2.44 -8.84 1.87
CA LEU A 80 -2.72 -8.36 3.23
C LEU A 80 -4.01 -7.53 3.32
N HIS A 81 -4.43 -6.93 2.20
CA HIS A 81 -5.61 -6.08 2.13
C HIS A 81 -6.90 -6.84 1.75
N LEU A 82 -6.83 -8.16 1.52
CA LEU A 82 -8.03 -8.98 1.26
C LEU A 82 -9.05 -8.95 2.41
N GLY A 83 -8.58 -8.75 3.66
CA GLY A 83 -9.45 -8.56 4.82
C GLY A 83 -10.35 -7.32 4.71
N SER A 84 -9.98 -6.36 3.87
CA SER A 84 -10.77 -5.16 3.56
C SER A 84 -11.63 -5.30 2.30
N GLY A 85 -11.63 -6.47 1.66
CA GLY A 85 -12.34 -6.76 0.41
C GLY A 85 -11.42 -6.84 -0.82
N TRP A 86 -11.85 -7.58 -1.84
CA TRP A 86 -11.03 -7.81 -3.04
C TRP A 86 -10.78 -6.52 -3.83
N GLN A 87 -11.73 -5.58 -3.82
CA GLN A 87 -11.59 -4.28 -4.47
C GLN A 87 -10.44 -3.48 -3.83
N ALA A 88 -10.38 -3.44 -2.49
CA ALA A 88 -9.30 -2.80 -1.76
C ALA A 88 -7.96 -3.48 -2.07
N ALA A 89 -7.91 -4.82 -2.04
CA ALA A 89 -6.70 -5.59 -2.37
C ALA A 89 -6.15 -5.27 -3.77
N VAL A 90 -7.01 -5.11 -4.77
CA VAL A 90 -6.61 -4.71 -6.13
C VAL A 90 -6.19 -3.23 -6.18
N ALA A 91 -6.94 -2.36 -5.50
CA ALA A 91 -6.70 -0.92 -5.50
C ALA A 91 -5.38 -0.52 -4.84
N VAL A 92 -4.86 -1.33 -3.91
CA VAL A 92 -3.56 -1.09 -3.29
C VAL A 92 -2.38 -1.64 -4.11
N LEU A 93 -2.60 -2.36 -5.21
CA LEU A 93 -1.50 -2.86 -6.05
C LEU A 93 -0.66 -1.73 -6.67
N PRO A 94 -1.24 -0.65 -7.25
CA PRO A 94 -0.46 0.49 -7.73
C PRO A 94 0.40 1.19 -6.65
N PRO A 95 -0.12 1.59 -5.47
CA PRO A 95 0.73 2.16 -4.43
C PRO A 95 1.73 1.13 -3.87
N GLY A 96 1.33 -0.14 -3.74
CA GLY A 96 2.21 -1.25 -3.35
C GLY A 96 3.42 -1.39 -4.28
N LEU A 97 3.20 -1.29 -5.59
CA LEU A 97 4.24 -1.31 -6.61
C LEU A 97 5.16 -0.09 -6.50
N ALA A 98 4.59 1.11 -6.32
CA ALA A 98 5.37 2.33 -6.14
C ALA A 98 6.29 2.24 -4.92
N LEU A 99 5.79 1.71 -3.80
CA LEU A 99 6.56 1.46 -2.57
C LEU A 99 7.66 0.42 -2.78
N ALA A 100 7.36 -0.68 -3.48
CA ALA A 100 8.34 -1.72 -3.77
C ALA A 100 9.47 -1.20 -4.69
N LEU A 101 9.14 -0.37 -5.68
CA LEU A 101 10.13 0.30 -6.54
C LEU A 101 10.95 1.35 -5.79
N LEU A 102 10.31 2.11 -4.89
CA LEU A 102 11.01 3.05 -4.01
C LEU A 102 12.03 2.31 -3.15
N TYR A 103 11.62 1.22 -2.49
CA TYR A 103 12.52 0.41 -1.67
C TYR A 103 13.65 -0.21 -2.50
N GLN A 104 13.34 -0.69 -3.71
CA GLN A 104 14.33 -1.25 -4.63
C GLN A 104 15.45 -0.25 -4.93
N ARG A 105 15.11 1.05 -5.06
CA ARG A 105 16.07 2.12 -5.36
C ARG A 105 16.79 2.65 -4.13
N THR A 106 16.08 2.89 -3.04
CA THR A 106 16.63 3.61 -1.87
C THR A 106 17.16 2.69 -0.78
N ARG A 107 16.66 1.45 -0.74
CA ARG A 107 16.96 0.46 0.31
C ARG A 107 16.64 0.98 1.73
N ASN A 108 15.73 1.95 1.82
CA ASN A 108 15.34 2.58 3.07
C ASN A 108 13.82 2.51 3.22
N TRP A 109 13.37 1.65 4.12
CA TRP A 109 11.95 1.41 4.36
C TRP A 109 11.25 2.55 5.08
N TRP A 110 11.98 3.47 5.75
CA TRP A 110 11.38 4.67 6.34
C TRP A 110 10.80 5.59 5.29
N TRP A 111 11.44 5.70 4.11
CA TRP A 111 10.88 6.45 2.98
C TRP A 111 9.62 5.79 2.43
N CYS A 112 9.57 4.45 2.45
CA CYS A 112 8.36 3.71 2.11
C CYS A 112 7.25 3.97 3.13
N ALA A 113 7.54 3.95 4.44
CA ALA A 113 6.55 4.22 5.48
C ALA A 113 5.99 5.65 5.38
N LEU A 114 6.83 6.64 5.09
CA LEU A 114 6.39 8.01 4.86
C LEU A 114 5.49 8.13 3.63
N MET A 115 5.89 7.55 2.50
CA MET A 115 5.09 7.56 1.27
C MET A 115 3.77 6.81 1.45
N HIS A 116 3.78 5.67 2.15
CA HIS A 116 2.58 4.91 2.48
C HIS A 116 1.64 5.74 3.36
N SER A 117 2.16 6.43 4.38
CA SER A 117 1.36 7.36 5.19
C SER A 117 0.71 8.45 4.33
N ALA A 118 1.41 8.97 3.32
CA ALA A 118 0.85 9.93 2.36
C ALA A 118 -0.26 9.32 1.48
N PHE A 119 -0.12 8.07 1.03
CA PHE A 119 -1.18 7.35 0.32
C PHE A 119 -2.41 7.13 1.20
N ASN A 120 -2.22 6.81 2.49
CA ASN A 120 -3.34 6.63 3.43
C ASN A 120 -4.03 7.97 3.71
N ALA A 121 -3.28 9.06 3.88
CA ALA A 121 -3.84 10.40 4.01
C ALA A 121 -4.66 10.79 2.76
N PHE A 122 -4.16 10.48 1.57
CA PHE A 122 -4.89 10.68 0.32
C PHE A 122 -6.19 9.86 0.30
N ALA A 123 -6.14 8.57 0.65
CA ALA A 123 -7.33 7.72 0.71
C ALA A 123 -8.38 8.25 1.69
N ILE A 124 -7.97 8.67 2.89
CA ILE A 124 -8.86 9.31 3.89
C ILE A 124 -9.49 10.58 3.29
N SER A 125 -8.72 11.43 2.63
CA SER A 125 -9.25 12.67 2.03
C SER A 125 -10.28 12.41 0.93
N VAL A 126 -10.12 11.33 0.16
CA VAL A 126 -11.02 10.96 -0.94
C VAL A 126 -12.30 10.28 -0.43
N CYS A 127 -12.20 9.52 0.66
CA CYS A 127 -13.30 8.74 1.24
C CYS A 127 -14.09 9.46 2.35
N GLY A 128 -13.48 10.44 3.03
CA GLY A 128 -14.07 11.15 4.18
C GLY A 128 -14.85 12.43 3.85
N LEU A 129 -15.14 12.71 2.56
CA LEU A 129 -15.89 13.88 2.07
C LEU A 129 -17.30 13.54 1.56
#